data_AF-A0A1Y3BG91-F1
#
_entry.id   AF-A0A1Y3BG91-F1
#
_cell.length_a   1.000
_cell.length_b   1.000
_cell.length_c   1.000
_cell.angle_alpha   90.00
_cell.angle_beta   90.00
_cell.angle_gamma   90.00
#
_symmetry.space_group_name_H-M   'P 1'
#
loop_
_entity.id
_entity.type
_entity.pdbx_description
1 polymer ?
#
loop_
_entity_poly.entity_id
_entity_poly.type
_entity_poly.pdbx_seq_one_letter_code
_entity_poly.pdbx_strand_id
1 'polypeptide(L)'
;MFTEVDVFIGNNTLIDPKIYDYWLDGYPAQHAAKEVREKDFLSLNNVHEDLIISYVLDQYRTFQMLEKLLHIPIQLSEQWTFQMTPVTQQMLIEKYYDFKDAVVREILGKKLSARNRKELDEVSERTDVSIKSCRRQFDNIKRVYKMVEDIPGNLCQNIQSHFLLPPDLAKKYAA
;
A
#
# COMPACT_ATOMS: atom_id res chain seq x y z
N MET A 1 -40.90 -11.20 -23.63
CA MET A 1 -40.09 -11.17 -22.39
C MET A 1 -38.77 -10.54 -22.80
N PHE A 2 -38.62 -9.22 -22.60
CA PHE A 2 -37.37 -8.55 -22.92
C PHE A 2 -36.37 -8.87 -21.81
N THR A 3 -35.23 -9.44 -22.16
CA THR A 3 -34.07 -9.54 -21.26
C THR A 3 -33.65 -8.12 -20.90
N GLU A 4 -33.93 -7.69 -19.67
CA GLU A 4 -33.28 -6.53 -19.06
C GLU A 4 -31.77 -6.82 -19.06
N VAL A 5 -31.04 -6.13 -19.93
CA VAL A 5 -29.60 -6.10 -19.88
C VAL A 5 -29.24 -4.96 -18.94
N ASP A 6 -28.85 -5.31 -17.73
CA ASP A 6 -28.35 -4.36 -16.75
C ASP A 6 -26.90 -4.00 -17.12
N VAL A 7 -26.73 -2.95 -17.93
CA VAL A 7 -25.42 -2.50 -18.39
C VAL A 7 -24.82 -1.56 -17.35
N PHE A 8 -23.95 -2.10 -16.49
CA PHE A 8 -23.13 -1.29 -15.60
C PHE A 8 -21.87 -0.81 -16.33
N ILE A 9 -21.80 0.47 -16.68
CA ILE A 9 -20.56 1.12 -17.12
C ILE A 9 -19.81 1.56 -15.85
N GLY A 10 -19.04 0.64 -15.27
CA GLY A 10 -18.14 0.94 -14.16
C GLY A 10 -16.78 1.41 -14.68
N ASN A 11 -16.32 2.59 -14.26
CA ASN A 11 -14.94 3.01 -14.42
C ASN A 11 -14.09 2.35 -13.32
N ASN A 12 -14.03 1.01 -13.35
CA ASN A 12 -13.31 0.26 -12.33
C ASN A 12 -11.83 0.62 -12.44
N THR A 13 -11.29 1.18 -11.37
CA THR A 13 -9.87 1.50 -11.26
C THR A 13 -9.11 0.19 -11.20
N LEU A 14 -8.42 -0.14 -12.30
CA LEU A 14 -7.58 -1.32 -12.39
C LEU A 14 -6.25 -1.02 -11.71
N ILE A 15 -5.91 -1.82 -10.71
CA ILE A 15 -4.66 -1.73 -9.96
C ILE A 15 -3.82 -2.93 -10.36
N ASP A 16 -2.60 -2.68 -10.86
CA ASP A 16 -1.63 -3.74 -11.06
C ASP A 16 -0.91 -4.05 -9.74
N PRO A 17 -1.08 -5.25 -9.15
CA PRO A 17 -0.47 -5.59 -7.86
C PRO A 17 1.06 -5.58 -7.88
N LYS A 18 1.70 -5.88 -9.02
CA LYS A 18 3.17 -5.89 -9.15
C LYS A 18 3.71 -4.47 -9.18
N ILE A 19 3.06 -3.58 -9.94
CA ILE A 19 3.45 -2.16 -9.99
C ILE A 19 3.26 -1.52 -8.61
N TYR A 20 2.19 -1.93 -7.91
CA TYR A 20 1.95 -1.51 -6.54
C TYR A 20 3.07 -1.95 -5.58
N ASP A 21 3.56 -3.19 -5.70
CA ASP A 21 4.70 -3.68 -4.91
C ASP A 21 5.95 -2.83 -5.12
N TYR A 22 6.30 -2.51 -6.38
CA TYR A 22 7.44 -1.64 -6.67
C TYR A 22 7.28 -0.23 -6.08
N TRP A 23 6.06 0.31 -6.10
CA TRP A 23 5.76 1.60 -5.49
C TRP A 23 5.93 1.55 -3.96
N LEU A 24 5.45 0.49 -3.31
CA LEU A 24 5.58 0.28 -1.86
C LEU A 24 7.03 0.05 -1.43
N ASP A 25 7.82 -0.63 -2.26
CA ASP A 25 9.27 -0.79 -2.07
C ASP A 25 10.04 0.49 -2.40
N GLY A 26 9.37 1.54 -2.91
CA GLY A 26 9.93 2.87 -3.12
C GLY A 26 10.74 3.03 -4.41
N TYR A 27 10.67 2.07 -5.33
CA TYR A 27 11.32 2.15 -6.63
C TYR A 27 10.72 3.27 -7.49
N PRO A 28 11.53 3.99 -8.29
CA PRO A 28 11.02 4.98 -9.22
C PRO A 28 10.24 4.33 -10.36
N ALA A 29 9.27 5.06 -10.92
CA ALA A 29 8.42 4.55 -12.01
C ALA A 29 9.22 4.05 -13.22
N GLN A 30 10.36 4.68 -13.53
CA GLN A 30 11.26 4.22 -14.60
C GLN A 30 11.84 2.82 -14.33
N HIS A 31 12.17 2.50 -13.08
CA HIS A 31 12.64 1.17 -12.70
C HIS A 31 11.51 0.16 -12.80
N ALA A 32 10.34 0.48 -12.26
CA ALA A 32 9.16 -0.39 -12.36
C ALA A 32 8.78 -0.67 -13.83
N ALA A 33 8.85 0.33 -14.72
CA ALA A 33 8.56 0.15 -16.14
C ALA A 33 9.53 -0.83 -16.83
N LYS A 34 10.83 -0.78 -16.49
CA LYS A 34 11.82 -1.75 -16.99
C LYS A 34 11.51 -3.17 -16.53
N GLU A 35 11.22 -3.34 -15.24
CA GLU A 35 10.88 -4.64 -14.67
C GLU A 35 9.60 -5.24 -15.26
N VAL A 36 8.57 -4.42 -15.49
CA VAL A 36 7.32 -4.85 -16.15
C VAL A 36 7.62 -5.34 -17.58
N ARG A 37 8.45 -4.59 -18.32
CA ARG A 37 8.84 -4.98 -19.69
C ARG A 37 9.61 -6.31 -19.71
N GLU A 38 10.57 -6.50 -18.81
CA GLU A 38 11.40 -7.70 -18.78
C GLU A 38 10.60 -8.95 -18.38
N LYS A 39 9.69 -8.81 -17.40
CA LYS A 39 8.89 -9.95 -16.90
C LYS A 39 7.77 -10.35 -17.86
N ASP A 40 7.18 -9.38 -18.55
CA ASP A 40 6.09 -9.62 -19.50
C ASP A 40 6.57 -9.48 -20.97
N PHE A 41 7.89 -9.68 -21.19
CA PHE A 41 8.57 -9.53 -22.48
C PHE A 41 7.85 -10.27 -23.62
N LEU A 42 7.48 -11.53 -23.41
CA LEU A 42 6.79 -12.35 -24.41
C LEU A 42 5.45 -11.76 -24.86
N SER A 43 4.70 -11.12 -23.96
CA SER A 43 3.41 -10.49 -24.25
C SER A 43 3.53 -9.05 -24.74
N LEU A 44 4.58 -8.32 -24.33
CA LEU A 44 4.75 -6.89 -24.59
C LEU A 44 5.78 -6.58 -25.68
N ASN A 45 6.37 -7.59 -26.34
CA ASN A 45 7.39 -7.42 -27.38
C ASN A 45 7.01 -6.46 -28.52
N ASN A 46 5.71 -6.31 -28.81
CA ASN A 46 5.22 -5.42 -29.86
C ASN A 46 4.67 -4.08 -29.32
N VAL A 47 4.76 -3.83 -28.02
CA VAL A 47 4.27 -2.60 -27.37
C VAL A 47 5.40 -1.59 -27.30
N HIS A 48 5.11 -0.36 -27.71
CA HIS A 48 6.09 0.73 -27.66
C HIS A 48 6.49 1.05 -26.20
N GLU A 49 7.78 1.27 -25.95
CA GLU A 49 8.33 1.49 -24.61
C GLU A 49 7.64 2.67 -23.89
N ASP A 50 7.38 3.77 -24.61
CA ASP A 50 6.68 4.93 -24.06
C ASP A 50 5.27 4.60 -23.53
N LEU A 51 4.58 3.63 -24.11
CA LEU A 51 3.25 3.22 -23.64
C LEU A 51 3.35 2.47 -22.31
N ILE A 52 4.38 1.63 -22.14
CA ILE A 52 4.65 0.93 -20.88
C ILE A 52 5.02 1.95 -19.79
N ILE A 53 5.91 2.90 -20.13
CA ILE A 53 6.30 3.98 -19.20
C ILE A 53 5.09 4.82 -18.80
N SER A 54 4.24 5.22 -19.76
CA SER A 54 3.02 5.97 -19.47
C SER A 54 2.08 5.19 -18.56
N TYR A 55 1.87 3.90 -18.85
CA TYR A 55 1.02 3.02 -18.03
C TYR A 55 1.51 2.95 -16.58
N VAL A 56 2.81 2.71 -16.36
CA VAL A 56 3.40 2.68 -15.02
C VAL A 56 3.30 4.03 -14.33
N LEU A 57 3.54 5.14 -15.05
CA LEU A 57 3.40 6.48 -14.49
C LEU A 57 1.97 6.80 -14.06
N ASP A 58 0.98 6.37 -14.85
CA ASP A 58 -0.43 6.57 -14.52
C ASP A 58 -0.82 5.77 -13.28
N GLN A 59 -0.40 4.50 -13.17
CA GLN A 59 -0.56 3.71 -11.93
C GLN A 59 0.07 4.40 -10.72
N TYR A 60 1.30 4.93 -10.85
CA TYR A 60 1.97 5.66 -9.77
C TYR A 60 1.20 6.91 -9.34
N ARG A 61 0.61 7.66 -10.28
CA ARG A 61 -0.26 8.82 -9.98
C ARG A 61 -1.51 8.38 -9.24
N THR A 62 -2.15 7.29 -9.68
CA THR A 62 -3.30 6.70 -8.99
C THR A 62 -2.93 6.29 -7.56
N PHE A 63 -1.77 5.66 -7.34
CA PHE A 63 -1.31 5.26 -6.01
C PHE A 63 -1.09 6.46 -5.09
N GLN A 64 -0.53 7.56 -5.60
CA GLN A 64 -0.38 8.80 -4.82
C GLN A 64 -1.72 9.40 -4.39
N MET A 65 -2.76 9.25 -5.21
CA MET A 65 -4.11 9.68 -4.84
C MET A 65 -4.72 8.74 -3.79
N LEU A 66 -4.53 7.43 -3.95
CA LEU A 66 -4.99 6.40 -3.02
C LEU A 66 -4.27 6.44 -1.67
N GLU A 67 -3.00 6.85 -1.63
CA GLU A 67 -2.19 6.91 -0.41
C GLU A 67 -2.88 7.72 0.71
N LYS A 68 -3.53 8.82 0.35
CA LYS A 68 -4.28 9.66 1.31
C LYS A 68 -5.45 8.90 1.94
N LEU A 69 -6.10 8.05 1.16
CA LEU A 69 -7.21 7.20 1.61
C LEU A 69 -6.70 6.00 2.41
N LEU A 70 -5.53 5.46 2.06
CA LEU A 70 -4.89 4.36 2.80
C LEU A 70 -4.46 4.75 4.21
N HIS A 71 -4.24 6.04 4.48
CA HIS A 71 -4.06 6.54 5.84
C HIS A 71 -5.30 6.33 6.73
N ILE A 72 -6.49 6.23 6.15
CA ILE A 72 -7.75 6.03 6.89
C ILE A 72 -8.55 4.94 6.15
N PRO A 73 -8.23 3.64 6.35
CA PRO A 73 -8.76 2.55 5.52
C PRO A 73 -10.29 2.50 5.39
N ILE A 74 -11.03 2.91 6.43
CA ILE A 74 -12.50 3.02 6.38
C ILE A 74 -12.97 3.96 5.26
N GLN A 75 -12.27 5.07 5.04
CA GLN A 75 -12.59 6.01 3.95
C GLN A 75 -12.36 5.40 2.58
N LEU A 76 -11.42 4.45 2.44
CA LEU A 76 -11.21 3.75 1.18
C LEU A 76 -12.40 2.86 0.83
N SER A 77 -13.08 2.28 1.83
CA SER A 77 -14.29 1.48 1.63
C SER A 77 -15.54 2.32 1.36
N GLU A 78 -15.62 3.54 1.90
CA GLU A 78 -16.82 4.39 1.80
C GLU A 78 -16.79 5.37 0.61
N GLN A 79 -15.62 5.59 0.00
CA GLN A 79 -15.46 6.51 -1.13
C GLN A 79 -16.01 5.95 -2.45
N TRP A 80 -16.45 6.85 -3.32
CA TRP A 80 -17.07 6.53 -4.63
C TRP A 80 -16.21 6.95 -5.83
N THR A 81 -15.07 7.59 -5.57
CA THR A 81 -14.16 8.15 -6.59
C THR A 81 -13.39 7.06 -7.34
N PHE A 82 -12.88 6.08 -6.59
CA PHE A 82 -12.18 4.92 -7.11
C PHE A 82 -13.08 3.70 -6.96
N GLN A 83 -13.82 3.40 -8.03
CA GLN A 83 -14.62 2.19 -8.12
C GLN A 83 -13.66 1.00 -8.16
N MET A 84 -13.64 0.20 -7.10
CA MET A 84 -12.76 -0.95 -6.96
C MET A 84 -13.52 -2.11 -6.32
N THR A 85 -13.12 -3.33 -6.62
CA THR A 85 -13.70 -4.49 -5.96
C THR A 85 -13.27 -4.52 -4.47
N PRO A 86 -14.08 -5.07 -3.56
CA PRO A 86 -13.68 -5.22 -2.15
C PRO A 86 -12.37 -6.00 -1.99
N VAL A 87 -12.12 -6.99 -2.86
CA VAL A 87 -10.87 -7.76 -2.89
C VAL A 87 -9.67 -6.87 -3.22
N THR A 88 -9.80 -5.96 -4.19
CA THR A 88 -8.74 -4.99 -4.52
C THR A 88 -8.49 -4.02 -3.37
N GLN A 89 -9.53 -3.53 -2.71
CA GLN A 89 -9.41 -2.64 -1.54
C GLN A 89 -8.66 -3.32 -0.40
N GLN A 90 -9.04 -4.56 -0.08
CA GLN A 90 -8.37 -5.35 0.96
C GLN A 90 -6.90 -5.59 0.62
N MET A 91 -6.58 -5.96 -0.63
CA MET A 91 -5.20 -6.15 -1.08
C MET A 91 -4.37 -4.87 -0.95
N LEU A 92 -4.92 -3.71 -1.34
CA LEU A 92 -4.26 -2.41 -1.21
C LEU A 92 -3.95 -2.08 0.25
N ILE A 93 -4.94 -2.23 1.13
CA ILE A 93 -4.81 -1.95 2.55
C ILE A 93 -3.78 -2.90 3.18
N GLU A 94 -3.93 -4.22 2.96
CA GLU A 94 -3.05 -5.24 3.51
C GLU A 94 -1.59 -4.99 3.12
N LYS A 95 -1.30 -4.82 1.82
CA LYS A 95 0.06 -4.54 1.35
C LYS A 95 0.59 -3.19 1.83
N TYR A 96 -0.27 -2.17 1.93
CA TYR A 96 0.14 -0.85 2.42
C TYR A 96 0.52 -0.87 3.90
N TYR A 97 -0.13 -1.70 4.73
CA TYR A 97 0.19 -1.82 6.15
C TYR A 97 1.19 -2.96 6.43
N ASP A 98 1.50 -3.82 5.48
CA ASP A 98 2.55 -4.81 5.69
C ASP A 98 3.93 -4.15 5.87
N PHE A 99 4.76 -4.80 6.69
CA PHE A 99 6.06 -4.29 7.08
C PHE A 99 7.10 -5.42 7.16
N LYS A 100 8.37 -5.05 6.98
CA LYS A 100 9.50 -5.98 7.03
C LYS A 100 10.01 -6.08 8.47
N ASP A 101 10.14 -7.31 8.99
CA ASP A 101 10.59 -7.54 10.37
C ASP A 101 11.97 -6.91 10.66
N ALA A 102 12.86 -6.85 9.67
CA ALA A 102 14.15 -6.17 9.79
C ALA A 102 14.01 -4.68 10.12
N VAL A 103 13.07 -3.98 9.45
CA VAL A 103 12.80 -2.56 9.66
C VAL A 103 12.13 -2.35 11.01
N VAL A 104 11.15 -3.19 11.34
CA VAL A 104 10.42 -3.08 12.61
C VAL A 104 11.31 -3.34 13.82
N ARG A 105 12.23 -4.29 13.76
CA ARG A 105 13.20 -4.52 14.85
C ARG A 105 14.09 -3.30 15.14
N GLU A 106 14.47 -2.53 14.12
CA GLU A 106 15.27 -1.31 14.29
C GLU A 106 14.46 -0.11 14.85
N ILE A 107 13.14 -0.13 14.63
CA ILE A 107 12.20 0.92 15.07
C ILE A 107 11.63 0.61 16.46
N LEU A 108 11.36 -0.66 16.76
CA LEU A 108 10.84 -1.14 18.03
C LEU A 108 11.78 -0.79 19.18
N GLY A 109 11.22 -0.43 20.32
CA GLY A 109 11.97 -0.01 21.51
C GLY A 109 12.44 1.45 21.48
N LYS A 110 12.34 2.15 20.35
CA LYS A 110 12.57 3.59 20.29
C LYS A 110 11.24 4.37 20.30
N LYS A 111 11.23 5.56 20.89
CA LYS A 111 10.04 6.43 20.87
C LYS A 111 9.69 6.82 19.42
N LEU A 112 8.42 6.70 19.03
CA LEU A 112 7.91 7.08 17.69
C LEU A 112 7.86 8.60 17.48
N SER A 113 9.03 9.24 17.55
CA SER A 113 9.21 10.68 17.53
C SER A 113 9.67 11.21 16.17
N ALA A 114 9.61 12.53 15.96
CA ALA A 114 10.11 13.18 14.75
C ALA A 114 11.63 13.02 14.57
N ARG A 115 12.37 12.81 15.67
CA ARG A 115 13.82 12.54 15.63
C ARG A 115 14.09 11.18 14.99
N ASN A 116 13.39 10.14 15.46
CA ASN A 116 13.52 8.78 14.95
C ASN A 116 13.16 8.66 13.47
N ARG A 117 12.20 9.47 13.01
CA ARG A 117 11.87 9.56 11.59
C ARG A 117 13.03 10.08 10.72
N LYS A 118 13.89 10.96 11.26
CA LYS A 118 15.10 11.45 10.58
C LYS A 118 16.23 10.42 10.60
N GLU A 119 16.27 9.56 11.60
CA GLU A 119 17.25 8.47 11.72
C GLU A 119 16.91 7.26 10.83
N LEU A 120 15.80 7.31 10.06
CA LEU A 120 15.41 6.22 9.15
C LEU A 120 16.37 6.04 7.96
N ASP A 121 17.20 7.03 7.65
CA ASP A 121 18.22 6.91 6.60
C ASP A 121 19.25 5.82 7.01
N GLU A 122 19.68 5.78 8.28
CA GLU A 122 20.55 4.71 8.79
C GLU A 122 19.86 3.34 8.79
N VAL A 123 18.56 3.29 9.11
CA VAL A 123 17.79 2.04 9.08
C VAL A 123 17.65 1.52 7.65
N SER A 124 17.46 2.41 6.69
CA SER A 124 17.43 2.09 5.26
C SER A 124 18.74 1.42 4.82
N GLU A 125 19.88 1.98 5.22
CA GLU A 125 21.20 1.42 4.90
C GLU A 125 21.45 0.05 5.55
N ARG A 126 21.05 -0.14 6.82
CA ARG A 126 21.25 -1.42 7.53
C ARG A 126 20.37 -2.55 7.02
N THR A 127 19.15 -2.23 6.62
CA THR A 127 18.13 -3.22 6.24
C THR A 127 18.05 -3.49 4.74
N ASP A 128 18.76 -2.70 3.94
CA ASP A 128 18.66 -2.69 2.47
C ASP A 128 17.22 -2.47 1.97
N VAL A 129 16.44 -1.72 2.74
CA VAL A 129 15.07 -1.33 2.40
C VAL A 129 15.09 0.14 2.05
N SER A 130 14.38 0.52 0.98
CA SER A 130 14.38 1.93 0.58
C SER A 130 13.84 2.84 1.68
N ILE A 131 14.42 4.04 1.76
CA ILE A 131 14.00 5.05 2.73
C ILE A 131 12.51 5.40 2.64
N LYS A 132 11.93 5.37 1.44
CA LYS A 132 10.49 5.60 1.26
C LYS A 132 9.66 4.51 1.93
N SER A 133 10.04 3.25 1.74
CA SER A 133 9.37 2.11 2.38
C SER A 133 9.55 2.12 3.90
N CYS A 134 10.76 2.42 4.40
CA CYS A 134 11.01 2.58 5.84
C CYS A 134 10.13 3.68 6.46
N ARG A 135 10.01 4.84 5.80
CA ARG A 135 9.15 5.95 6.24
C ARG A 135 7.67 5.55 6.27
N ARG A 136 7.17 4.86 5.24
CA ARG A 136 5.80 4.33 5.19
C ARG A 136 5.54 3.39 6.37
N GLN A 137 6.42 2.41 6.58
CA GLN A 137 6.27 1.43 7.67
C GLN A 137 6.27 2.10 9.05
N PHE A 138 7.20 3.04 9.29
CA PHE A 138 7.24 3.83 10.52
C PHE A 138 5.96 4.63 10.74
N ASP A 139 5.48 5.33 9.71
CA ASP A 139 4.27 6.15 9.80
C ASP A 139 3.01 5.31 10.02
N ASN A 140 2.93 4.13 9.41
CA ASN A 140 1.82 3.20 9.60
C ASN A 140 1.79 2.63 11.02
N ILE A 141 2.94 2.20 11.55
CA ILE A 141 3.06 1.77 12.95
C ILE A 141 2.61 2.90 13.86
N LYS A 142 3.16 4.11 13.70
CA LYS A 142 2.78 5.25 14.51
C LYS A 142 1.29 5.55 14.46
N ARG A 143 0.67 5.43 13.28
CA ARG A 143 -0.76 5.66 13.09
C ARG A 143 -1.61 4.62 13.80
N VAL A 144 -1.25 3.34 13.68
CA VAL A 144 -1.96 2.25 14.36
C VAL A 144 -1.86 2.41 15.87
N TYR A 145 -0.64 2.58 16.40
CA TYR A 145 -0.42 2.77 17.84
C TYR A 145 -1.22 3.94 18.41
N LYS A 146 -1.17 5.10 17.75
CA LYS A 146 -1.93 6.29 18.18
C LYS A 146 -3.45 6.09 18.12
N MET A 147 -3.94 5.31 17.17
CA MET A 147 -5.38 5.05 17.07
C MET A 147 -5.87 4.14 18.20
N VAL A 148 -5.07 3.15 18.60
CA VAL A 148 -5.50 2.12 19.57
C VAL A 148 -5.09 2.40 21.01
N GLU A 149 -4.18 3.36 21.26
CA GLU A 149 -3.73 3.69 22.63
C GLU A 149 -4.85 4.15 23.56
N ASP A 150 -5.86 4.84 23.01
CA ASP A 150 -6.99 5.40 23.76
C ASP A 150 -8.26 4.52 23.74
N ILE A 151 -8.25 3.39 23.00
CA ILE A 151 -9.43 2.54 22.83
C ILE A 151 -9.35 1.33 23.78
N PRO A 152 -10.28 1.21 24.75
CA PRO A 152 -10.32 0.03 25.62
C PRO A 152 -10.77 -1.21 24.83
N GLY A 153 -10.31 -2.39 25.27
CA GLY A 153 -10.74 -3.68 24.71
C GLY A 153 -9.62 -4.46 24.03
N ASN A 154 -10.00 -5.36 23.13
CA ASN A 154 -9.04 -6.22 22.44
C ASN A 154 -8.34 -5.45 21.30
N LEU A 155 -7.03 -5.23 21.44
CA LEU A 155 -6.21 -4.52 20.46
C LEU A 155 -6.34 -5.08 19.04
N CYS A 156 -6.29 -6.41 18.87
CA CYS A 156 -6.42 -7.03 17.55
C CYS A 156 -7.78 -6.75 16.91
N GLN A 157 -8.88 -6.72 17.68
CA GLN A 157 -10.20 -6.39 17.16
C GLN A 157 -10.30 -4.90 16.80
N ASN A 158 -9.76 -4.02 17.65
CA ASN A 158 -9.74 -2.59 17.40
C ASN A 158 -8.95 -2.27 16.11
N ILE A 159 -7.81 -2.91 15.90
CA ILE A 159 -7.00 -2.75 14.67
C ILE A 159 -7.77 -3.23 13.43
N GLN A 160 -8.41 -4.40 13.49
CA GLN A 160 -9.20 -4.92 12.36
C GLN A 160 -10.36 -3.99 12.01
N SER A 161 -11.09 -3.49 13.00
CA SER A 161 -12.23 -2.61 12.76
C SER A 161 -11.83 -1.24 12.20
N HIS A 162 -10.72 -0.66 12.68
CA HIS A 162 -10.31 0.68 12.28
C HIS A 162 -9.45 0.74 11.02
N PHE A 163 -8.68 -0.31 10.76
CA PHE A 163 -7.74 -0.36 9.63
C PHE A 163 -8.11 -1.40 8.58
N LEU A 164 -9.17 -2.20 8.79
CA LEU A 164 -9.62 -3.26 7.87
C LEU A 164 -8.50 -4.28 7.55
N LEU A 165 -7.58 -4.48 8.50
CA LEU A 165 -6.45 -5.41 8.32
C LEU A 165 -6.90 -6.85 8.53
N PRO A 166 -6.27 -7.82 7.85
CA PRO A 166 -6.51 -9.23 8.13
C PRO A 166 -6.04 -9.60 9.55
N PRO A 167 -6.61 -10.66 10.16
CA PRO A 167 -6.32 -11.05 11.54
C PRO A 167 -4.83 -11.25 11.82
N ASP A 168 -4.07 -11.81 10.87
CA ASP A 168 -2.66 -12.11 11.07
C ASP A 168 -1.80 -10.84 11.09
N LEU A 169 -2.08 -9.87 10.23
CA LEU A 169 -1.40 -8.57 10.26
C LEU A 169 -1.81 -7.75 11.48
N ALA A 170 -3.08 -7.78 11.88
CA ALA A 170 -3.55 -7.14 13.10
C ALA A 170 -2.85 -7.70 14.36
N LYS A 171 -2.62 -9.03 14.43
CA LYS A 171 -1.83 -9.64 15.49
C LYS A 171 -0.37 -9.17 15.47
N LYS A 172 0.26 -9.05 14.30
CA LYS A 172 1.62 -8.52 14.18
C LYS A 172 1.74 -7.09 14.73
N TYR A 173 0.71 -6.27 14.55
CA TYR A 173 0.67 -4.90 15.09
C TYR A 173 0.38 -4.84 16.60
N ALA A 174 -0.32 -5.84 17.14
CA ALA A 174 -0.66 -5.92 18.56
C ALA A 174 0.38 -6.64 19.43
N ALA A 175 1.43 -7.20 18.81
CA ALA A 175 2.54 -7.89 19.47
C ALA A 175 3.62 -6.91 19.94
#